data_AF-A0A7L5ZJL4-F1
#
_entry.id   AF-A0A7L5ZJL4-F1
#
_cell.length_a   1.000
_cell.length_b   1.000
_cell.length_c   1.000
_cell.angle_alpha   90.00
_cell.angle_beta   90.00
_cell.angle_gamma   90.00
#
_symmetry.space_group_name_H-M   'P 1'
#
loop_
_entity.id
_entity.type
_entity.pdbx_description
1 polymer ?
#
loop_
_entity_poly.entity_id
_entity_poly.type
_entity_poly.pdbx_seq_one_letter_code
_entity_poly.pdbx_strand_id
1 'polypeptide(L)'
;MGQRRRGIAEALLAGAVAYAREHGAEMLEGHPVDLAARESKPTSANLYHGTASMFARAGFAEVLRTRPDRPVMRLRLGGPSVAR
;
A
#
# COMPACT_ATOMS: atom_id res chain seq x y z
N MET A 1 -15.47 -12.64 14.80
CA MET A 1 -15.82 -11.20 14.74
C MET A 1 -14.67 -10.46 14.06
N GLY A 2 -14.92 -9.68 13.01
CA GLY A 2 -13.86 -9.03 12.23
C GLY A 2 -13.63 -7.58 12.64
N GLN A 3 -12.39 -7.22 13.01
CA GLN A 3 -11.94 -5.86 13.36
C GLN A 3 -11.79 -4.91 12.14
N ARG A 4 -12.56 -5.13 11.08
CA ARG A 4 -12.47 -4.36 9.84
C ARG A 4 -13.23 -3.05 10.01
N ARG A 5 -12.64 -1.93 9.58
CA ARG A 5 -13.08 -0.53 9.81
C ARG A 5 -12.65 0.12 11.13
N ARG A 6 -11.63 -0.40 11.81
CA ARG A 6 -11.03 0.26 13.00
C ARG A 6 -9.74 1.06 12.73
N GLY A 7 -9.44 1.39 11.48
CA GLY A 7 -8.21 2.08 11.13
C GLY A 7 -6.91 1.27 11.33
N ILE A 8 -7.01 0.00 11.73
CA ILE A 8 -5.83 -0.86 11.99
C ILE A 8 -4.95 -0.99 10.74
N ALA A 9 -5.55 -1.17 9.56
CA ALA A 9 -4.79 -1.25 8.32
C ALA A 9 -4.04 0.06 8.05
N GLU A 10 -4.70 1.21 8.24
CA GLU A 10 -4.06 2.54 8.09
C GLU A 10 -2.92 2.72 9.09
N ALA A 11 -3.11 2.33 10.35
CA ALA A 11 -2.08 2.38 11.39
C ALA A 11 -0.89 1.47 11.06
N LEU A 12 -1.13 0.25 10.56
CA LEU A 12 -0.08 -0.66 10.13
C LEU A 12 0.71 -0.12 8.94
N LEU A 13 0.02 0.47 7.95
CA LEU A 13 0.68 1.08 6.81
C LEU A 13 1.53 2.29 7.24
N ALA A 14 0.99 3.14 8.11
CA ALA A 14 1.74 4.27 8.68
C ALA A 14 2.97 3.80 9.46
N GLY A 15 2.84 2.76 10.28
CA GLY A 15 3.94 2.15 11.01
C GLY A 15 5.00 1.56 10.08
N ALA A 16 4.60 0.88 9.01
CA ALA A 16 5.52 0.35 8.01
C ALA A 16 6.31 1.46 7.30
N VAL A 17 5.65 2.58 6.97
CA VAL A 17 6.31 3.75 6.37
C VAL A 17 7.31 4.38 7.34
N ALA A 18 6.93 4.56 8.62
CA ALA A 18 7.83 5.10 9.63
C ALA A 18 9.06 4.20 9.83
N TYR A 19 8.83 2.90 9.99
CA TYR A 19 9.88 1.90 10.11
C TYR A 19 10.83 1.92 8.92
N ALA A 20 10.31 1.94 7.69
CA ALA A 20 11.14 1.98 6.48
C ALA A 20 12.01 3.25 6.41
N ARG A 21 11.48 4.41 6.83
CA ARG A 21 12.24 5.66 6.92
C ARG A 21 13.36 5.59 7.95
N GLU A 22 13.05 5.09 9.14
CA GLU A 22 14.03 4.92 10.23
C GLU A 22 15.20 4.01 9.83
N HIS A 23 14.95 3.05 8.93
CA HIS A 23 15.94 2.11 8.42
C HIS A 23 16.60 2.58 7.11
N GLY A 24 16.38 3.83 6.69
CA GLY A 24 17.05 4.43 5.54
C GLY A 24 16.59 3.93 4.17
N ALA A 25 15.41 3.30 4.09
CA ALA A 25 14.87 2.87 2.80
C ALA A 25 14.60 4.09 1.89
N GLU A 26 15.01 4.02 0.63
CA GLU A 26 14.72 5.07 -0.36
C GLU A 26 13.27 5.03 -0.86
N MET A 27 12.68 3.84 -0.85
CA MET A 27 11.36 3.57 -1.37
C MET A 27 10.70 2.39 -0.63
N LEU A 28 9.37 2.39 -0.63
CA LEU A 28 8.55 1.30 -0.10
C LEU A 28 7.50 0.91 -1.14
N GLU A 29 7.36 -0.39 -1.38
CA GLU A 29 6.37 -0.94 -2.30
C GLU A 29 5.26 -1.69 -1.57
N GLY A 30 4.04 -1.55 -2.08
CA GLY A 30 2.86 -2.24 -1.61
C GLY A 30 2.08 -2.86 -2.76
N HIS A 31 1.40 -3.96 -2.46
CA HIS A 31 0.61 -4.73 -3.43
C HIS A 31 -0.87 -4.78 -3.02
N PRO A 32 -1.57 -3.64 -3.03
CA PRO A 32 -2.96 -3.61 -2.63
C PRO A 32 -3.88 -4.27 -3.64
N VAL A 33 -5.14 -4.38 -3.24
CA VAL A 33 -6.24 -4.65 -4.14
C VAL A 33 -6.83 -3.34 -4.65
N ASP A 34 -7.02 -3.23 -5.96
CA ASP A 34 -7.94 -2.24 -6.52
C ASP A 34 -9.36 -2.83 -6.48
N LEU A 35 -10.26 -2.20 -5.70
CA LEU A 35 -11.65 -2.63 -5.59
C LEU A 35 -12.54 -2.05 -6.69
N ALA A 36 -12.13 -0.94 -7.31
CA ALA A 36 -12.88 -0.30 -8.39
C ALA A 36 -12.69 -1.05 -9.71
N ALA A 37 -11.50 -1.62 -9.93
CA ALA A 37 -11.18 -2.45 -11.09
C ALA A 37 -11.63 -3.93 -10.95
N ARG A 38 -12.43 -4.27 -9.92
CA ARG A 38 -12.96 -5.62 -9.71
C ARG A 38 -14.39 -5.75 -10.18
N GLU A 39 -14.63 -6.79 -10.96
CA GLU A 39 -15.96 -7.19 -11.41
C GLU A 39 -16.76 -7.95 -10.34
N SER A 40 -16.07 -8.64 -9.42
CA SER A 40 -16.68 -9.50 -8.39
C SER A 40 -16.59 -8.91 -6.99
N LYS A 41 -17.59 -9.22 -6.14
CA LYS A 41 -17.60 -8.79 -4.73
C LYS A 41 -16.30 -9.20 -4.02
N PRO A 42 -15.65 -8.28 -3.28
CA PRO A 42 -14.41 -8.59 -2.59
C PRO A 42 -14.63 -9.60 -1.47
N THR A 43 -13.78 -10.64 -1.45
CA THR A 43 -13.74 -11.60 -0.36
C THR A 43 -12.98 -11.02 0.84
N SER A 44 -13.18 -11.64 2.02
CA SER A 44 -12.38 -11.29 3.20
C SER A 44 -10.88 -11.45 2.94
N ALA A 45 -10.45 -12.49 2.24
CA ALA A 45 -9.06 -12.72 1.86
C ALA A 45 -8.46 -11.55 1.07
N ASN A 46 -9.20 -11.01 0.09
CA ASN A 46 -8.71 -9.92 -0.78
C ASN A 46 -8.38 -8.64 -0.01
N LEU A 47 -9.13 -8.36 1.04
CA LEU A 47 -9.02 -7.11 1.80
C LEU A 47 -7.90 -7.12 2.85
N TYR A 48 -7.23 -8.26 3.09
CA TYR A 48 -6.08 -8.31 4.01
C TYR A 48 -4.88 -7.51 3.50
N HIS A 49 -4.76 -7.32 2.17
CA HIS A 49 -3.62 -6.62 1.56
C HIS A 49 -3.79 -5.10 1.55
N GLY A 50 -4.87 -4.57 2.13
CA GLY A 50 -5.26 -3.18 1.97
C GLY A 50 -5.80 -2.87 0.56
N THR A 51 -6.30 -1.65 0.39
CA THR A 51 -6.92 -1.18 -0.86
C THR A 51 -6.05 -0.13 -1.54
N ALA A 52 -6.14 -0.04 -2.88
CA ALA A 52 -5.39 0.94 -3.65
C ALA A 52 -5.68 2.38 -3.15
N SER A 53 -6.94 2.67 -2.80
CA SER A 53 -7.33 3.97 -2.23
C SER A 53 -6.69 4.26 -0.85
N MET A 54 -6.48 3.23 -0.02
CA MET A 54 -5.78 3.38 1.25
C MET A 54 -4.29 3.71 1.04
N PHE A 55 -3.65 3.02 0.10
CA PHE A 55 -2.26 3.32 -0.29
C PHE A 55 -2.12 4.71 -0.92
N ALA A 56 -3.05 5.09 -1.80
CA ALA A 56 -3.09 6.43 -2.38
C ALA A 56 -3.22 7.53 -1.31
N ARG A 57 -4.09 7.34 -0.30
CA ARG A 57 -4.22 8.27 0.84
C ARG A 57 -2.93 8.38 1.67
N ALA A 58 -2.11 7.33 1.69
CA ALA A 58 -0.79 7.33 2.33
C ALA A 58 0.34 7.88 1.44
N GLY A 59 0.02 8.41 0.25
CA GLY A 59 0.99 9.04 -0.67
C GLY A 59 1.69 8.07 -1.63
N PHE A 60 1.27 6.81 -1.68
CA PHE A 60 1.81 5.88 -2.67
C PHE A 60 1.25 6.20 -4.07
N ALA A 61 2.08 6.06 -5.09
CA ALA A 61 1.70 6.16 -6.49
C ALA A 61 1.78 4.79 -7.17
N GLU A 62 0.87 4.51 -8.10
CA GLU A 62 0.95 3.30 -8.91
C GLU A 62 2.16 3.35 -9.84
N VAL A 63 2.91 2.25 -9.91
CA VAL A 63 4.09 2.11 -10.80
C VAL A 63 3.92 1.02 -11.86
N LEU A 64 3.03 0.06 -11.60
CA LEU A 64 2.76 -1.09 -12.47
C LEU A 64 1.40 -1.71 -12.10
N ARG A 65 0.76 -2.40 -13.03
CA ARG A 65 -0.30 -3.38 -12.74
C ARG A 65 0.11 -4.77 -13.21
N THR A 66 0.05 -5.75 -12.31
CA THR A 66 0.23 -7.17 -12.69
C THR A 66 -1.07 -7.79 -13.20
N ARG A 67 -2.20 -7.28 -12.72
CA ARG A 67 -3.57 -7.57 -13.18
C ARG A 67 -4.42 -6.30 -13.03
N PRO A 68 -5.59 -6.18 -13.69
CA PRO A 68 -6.45 -5.00 -13.57
C PRO A 68 -6.76 -4.62 -12.12
N ASP A 69 -6.94 -5.61 -11.25
CA ASP A 69 -7.27 -5.49 -9.82
C ASP A 69 -6.07 -5.53 -8.87
N ARG A 70 -4.84 -5.59 -9.41
CA ARG A 70 -3.58 -5.78 -8.67
C ARG A 70 -2.51 -4.76 -9.09
N PRO A 71 -2.63 -3.51 -8.64
CA PRO A 71 -1.58 -2.53 -8.79
C PRO A 71 -0.40 -2.84 -7.85
N VAL A 72 0.79 -2.47 -8.30
CA VAL A 72 1.97 -2.25 -7.47
C VAL A 72 2.05 -0.75 -7.22
N MET A 73 2.05 -0.35 -5.96
CA MET A 73 2.12 1.05 -5.57
C MET A 73 3.40 1.31 -4.78
N ARG A 74 4.06 2.44 -5.05
CA ARG A 74 5.34 2.81 -4.46
C ARG A 74 5.25 4.17 -3.79
N LEU A 75 5.83 4.29 -2.60
CA LEU A 75 6.08 5.54 -1.92
C LEU A 75 7.59 5.81 -1.93
N ARG A 76 8.02 6.98 -2.40
CA ARG A 76 9.39 7.45 -2.21
C ARG A 76 9.52 8.02 -0.80
N LEU A 77 10.51 7.53 -0.07
CA LEU A 77 10.75 7.91 1.33
C LEU A 77 11.86 8.94 1.48
N GLY A 78 12.66 9.15 0.44
CA GLY A 78 13.81 10.06 0.48
C GLY A 78 14.92 9.45 1.32
N GLY A 79 15.45 8.30 0.89
CA GLY A 79 16.70 7.79 1.45
C GLY A 79 17.89 8.65 0.99
N PRO A 80 19.07 8.47 1.60
CA PRO A 80 20.21 9.33 1.31
C PRO A 80 20.52 9.27 -0.19
N SER A 81 20.47 10.43 -0.84
CA SER A 81 20.88 10.58 -2.24
C SER A 81 22.30 10.06 -2.38
N VAL A 82 22.47 8.84 -2.90
CA VAL A 82 23.73 8.42 -3.48
C VAL A 82 23.90 9.24 -4.75
N ALA A 83 24.58 10.38 -4.59
CA ALA A 83 25.07 11.18 -5.71
C ALA A 83 25.80 10.23 -6.67
N ARG A 84 25.32 10.20 -7.92
CA ARG A 84 25.88 9.40 -8.99
C ARG A 84 26.66 10.30 -9.94
#